data_AF-A0A938GWA9-F1
#
_entry.id   AF-A0A938GWA9-F1
#
_cell.length_a   1.000
_cell.length_b   1.000
_cell.length_c   1.000
_cell.angle_alpha   90.00
_cell.angle_beta   90.00
_cell.angle_gamma   90.00
#
_symmetry.space_group_name_H-M   'P 1'
#
loop_
_entity.id
_entity.type
_entity.pdbx_description
1 polymer ?
#
loop_
_entity_poly.entity_id
_entity_poly.type
_entity_poly.pdbx_seq_one_letter_code
_entity_poly.pdbx_strand_id
1 'polypeptide(L)'
;MPVKLEVDTVGSLVPQIQAAMQAEGDKPYFQAAMFYFENGLDLKQAFEWMNAGLAKQPDAFWMHYRKGLLLAKLGDKAGATAAAKQSMALVAKRTGELKEEYPRLNEALIASLKQEVVFPD
;
A
#
# COMPACT_ATOMS: atom_id res chain seq x y z
N MET A 1 -31.38 2.12 3.17
CA MET A 1 -30.81 0.88 2.64
C MET A 1 -29.52 1.22 1.91
N PRO A 2 -28.32 0.86 2.40
CA PRO A 2 -27.11 1.13 1.63
C PRO A 2 -26.20 -0.10 1.47
N VAL A 3 -25.31 -0.04 0.46
CA VAL A 3 -24.15 -0.94 0.23
C VAL A 3 -24.43 -2.28 -0.46
N LYS A 4 -25.06 -2.28 -1.65
CA LYS A 4 -24.99 -3.43 -2.59
C LYS A 4 -24.06 -3.21 -3.77
N LEU A 5 -23.88 -1.97 -4.25
CA LEU A 5 -23.06 -1.66 -5.43
C LEU A 5 -21.56 -1.91 -5.22
N GLU A 6 -21.02 -1.61 -4.02
CA GLU A 6 -19.59 -1.83 -3.72
C GLU A 6 -19.25 -3.32 -3.67
N VAL A 7 -20.10 -4.14 -3.06
CA VAL A 7 -19.91 -5.60 -2.96
C VAL A 7 -19.99 -6.27 -4.33
N ASP A 8 -20.94 -5.88 -5.18
CA ASP A 8 -21.08 -6.43 -6.54
C ASP A 8 -19.86 -6.10 -7.41
N THR A 9 -19.34 -4.88 -7.29
CA THR A 9 -18.18 -4.43 -8.07
C THR A 9 -16.91 -5.15 -7.62
N VAL A 10 -16.66 -5.24 -6.30
CA VAL A 10 -15.50 -5.97 -5.76
C VAL A 10 -15.56 -7.45 -6.11
N GLY A 11 -16.72 -8.09 -5.97
CA GLY A 11 -16.91 -9.50 -6.31
C GLY A 11 -16.63 -9.82 -7.78
N SER A 12 -16.92 -8.90 -8.70
CA SER A 12 -16.64 -9.07 -10.14
C SER A 12 -15.19 -8.80 -10.53
N LEU A 13 -14.49 -7.91 -9.83
CA LEU A 13 -13.12 -7.49 -10.15
C LEU A 13 -12.05 -8.40 -9.56
N VAL A 14 -12.29 -9.00 -8.39
CA VAL A 14 -11.32 -9.93 -7.77
C VAL A 14 -10.93 -11.08 -8.71
N PRO A 15 -11.87 -11.80 -9.34
CA PRO A 15 -11.53 -12.87 -10.29
C PRO A 15 -10.72 -12.37 -11.50
N GLN A 16 -11.04 -11.17 -12.00
CA GLN A 16 -10.33 -10.58 -13.14
C GLN A 16 -8.89 -10.21 -12.77
N ILE A 17 -8.68 -9.65 -11.56
CA ILE A 17 -7.35 -9.36 -11.03
C ILE A 17 -6.57 -10.66 -10.85
N GLN A 18 -7.17 -11.70 -10.26
CA GLN A 18 -6.53 -13.00 -10.10
C GLN A 18 -6.12 -13.62 -11.44
N ALA A 19 -7.01 -13.57 -12.45
CA ALA A 19 -6.69 -14.02 -13.80
C ALA A 19 -5.51 -13.24 -14.41
N ALA A 20 -5.50 -11.91 -14.27
CA ALA A 20 -4.39 -11.07 -14.73
C ALA A 20 -3.07 -11.37 -13.99
N MET A 21 -3.13 -11.74 -12.72
CA MET A 21 -1.96 -12.13 -11.92
C MET A 21 -1.45 -13.55 -12.23
N GLN A 22 -2.27 -14.39 -12.84
CA GLN A 22 -1.90 -15.73 -13.32
C GLN A 22 -1.46 -15.75 -14.79
N ALA A 23 -1.88 -14.75 -15.57
CA ALA A 23 -1.51 -14.62 -16.97
C ALA A 23 0.02 -14.54 -17.17
N GLU A 24 0.47 -15.01 -18.33
CA GLU A 24 1.84 -14.85 -18.78
C GLU A 24 2.12 -13.39 -19.17
N GLY A 25 3.34 -12.92 -18.89
CA GLY A 25 3.77 -11.54 -19.21
C GLY A 25 3.83 -10.61 -18.01
N ASP A 26 3.75 -9.30 -18.27
CA ASP A 26 3.87 -8.27 -17.25
C ASP A 26 2.62 -8.17 -16.38
N LYS A 27 2.80 -8.51 -15.11
CA LYS A 27 1.72 -8.51 -14.11
C LYS A 27 1.53 -7.12 -13.49
N PRO A 28 0.28 -6.65 -13.32
CA PRO A 28 -0.04 -5.35 -12.71
C PRO A 28 0.03 -5.42 -11.18
N TYR A 29 1.20 -5.80 -10.66
CA TYR A 29 1.43 -6.07 -9.23
C TYR A 29 0.96 -4.94 -8.31
N PHE A 30 1.31 -3.70 -8.63
CA PHE A 30 0.94 -2.56 -7.78
C PHE A 30 -0.56 -2.32 -7.77
N GLN A 31 -1.20 -2.36 -8.94
CA GLN A 31 -2.64 -2.13 -9.08
C GLN A 31 -3.44 -3.22 -8.36
N ALA A 32 -3.03 -4.49 -8.50
CA ALA A 32 -3.62 -5.61 -7.79
C ALA A 32 -3.46 -5.45 -6.26
N ALA A 33 -2.27 -5.08 -5.79
CA ALA A 33 -1.99 -4.83 -4.38
C ALA A 33 -2.85 -3.69 -3.81
N MET A 34 -2.93 -2.57 -4.52
CA MET A 34 -3.72 -1.41 -4.10
C MET A 34 -5.20 -1.76 -4.02
N PHE A 35 -5.74 -2.47 -5.02
CA PHE A 35 -7.13 -2.89 -4.99
C PHE A 35 -7.45 -3.73 -3.75
N TYR A 36 -6.58 -4.70 -3.40
CA TYR A 36 -6.78 -5.54 -2.23
C TYR A 36 -6.64 -4.74 -0.92
N PHE A 37 -5.67 -3.83 -0.86
CA PHE A 37 -5.44 -2.96 0.28
C PHE A 37 -6.64 -2.02 0.56
N GLU A 38 -7.11 -1.32 -0.47
CA GLU A 38 -8.18 -0.33 -0.42
C GLU A 38 -9.52 -0.97 -0.09
N ASN A 39 -9.80 -2.16 -0.64
CA ASN A 39 -11.04 -2.90 -0.38
C ASN A 39 -10.96 -3.81 0.86
N GLY A 40 -9.85 -3.77 1.62
CA GLY A 40 -9.71 -4.57 2.84
C GLY A 40 -9.82 -6.08 2.61
N LEU A 41 -9.38 -6.55 1.44
CA LEU A 41 -9.34 -7.96 1.09
C LEU A 41 -8.13 -8.65 1.76
N ASP A 42 -7.52 -9.63 1.10
CA ASP A 42 -6.32 -10.29 1.62
C ASP A 42 -5.12 -9.33 1.61
N LEU A 43 -4.86 -8.73 2.77
CA LEU A 43 -3.75 -7.79 2.98
C LEU A 43 -2.38 -8.47 2.88
N LYS A 44 -2.27 -9.77 3.15
CA LYS A 44 -1.01 -10.51 2.97
C LYS A 44 -0.72 -10.68 1.49
N GLN A 45 -1.73 -11.06 0.71
CA GLN A 45 -1.58 -11.15 -0.75
C GLN A 45 -1.25 -9.77 -1.35
N ALA A 46 -1.91 -8.71 -0.87
CA ALA A 46 -1.58 -7.34 -1.27
C ALA A 46 -0.11 -7.01 -0.99
N PHE A 47 0.43 -7.47 0.14
CA PHE A 47 1.81 -7.20 0.54
C PHE A 47 2.82 -7.92 -0.34
N GLU A 48 2.56 -9.18 -0.69
CA GLU A 48 3.37 -9.94 -1.64
C GLU A 48 3.42 -9.26 -3.01
N TRP A 49 2.26 -8.85 -3.54
CA TRP A 49 2.20 -8.14 -4.80
C TRP A 49 2.86 -6.76 -4.74
N MET A 50 2.70 -6.03 -3.64
CA MET A 50 3.41 -4.76 -3.42
C MET A 50 4.92 -4.95 -3.46
N ASN A 51 5.45 -5.99 -2.82
CA ASN A 51 6.88 -6.32 -2.85
C ASN A 51 7.35 -6.74 -4.25
N ALA A 52 6.56 -7.52 -4.98
CA ALA A 52 6.89 -7.90 -6.35
C ALA A 52 6.90 -6.70 -7.30
N GLY A 53 5.98 -5.74 -7.13
CA GLY A 53 6.01 -4.48 -7.84
C GLY A 53 7.25 -3.64 -7.51
N LEU A 54 7.59 -3.54 -6.22
CA LEU A 54 8.79 -2.84 -5.76
C LEU A 54 10.09 -3.49 -6.23
N ALA A 55 10.12 -4.82 -6.41
CA ALA A 55 11.28 -5.49 -6.99
C ALA A 55 11.54 -5.05 -8.44
N LYS A 56 10.49 -4.71 -9.19
CA LYS A 56 10.59 -4.13 -10.54
C LYS A 56 10.90 -2.63 -10.53
N GLN A 57 10.40 -1.89 -9.54
CA GLN A 57 10.57 -0.44 -9.42
C GLN A 57 11.07 -0.04 -8.03
N PRO A 58 12.33 -0.37 -7.67
CA PRO A 58 12.82 -0.20 -6.29
C PRO A 58 12.90 1.27 -5.84
N ASP A 59 13.00 2.22 -6.79
CA ASP A 59 13.07 3.65 -6.52
C ASP A 59 11.70 4.36 -6.50
N ALA A 60 10.61 3.61 -6.61
CA ALA A 60 9.25 4.14 -6.56
C ALA A 60 8.87 4.53 -5.13
N PHE A 61 9.24 5.75 -4.71
CA PHE A 61 8.98 6.27 -3.37
C PHE A 61 7.51 6.16 -2.95
N TRP A 62 6.57 6.34 -3.88
CA TRP A 62 5.14 6.21 -3.63
C TRP A 62 4.71 4.78 -3.32
N MET A 63 5.33 3.77 -3.95
CA MET A 63 5.10 2.36 -3.61
C MET A 63 5.60 2.03 -2.20
N HIS A 64 6.75 2.60 -1.79
CA HIS A 64 7.25 2.44 -0.42
C HIS A 64 6.31 3.06 0.61
N TYR A 65 5.73 4.22 0.32
CA TYR A 65 4.71 4.82 1.18
C TYR A 65 3.46 3.93 1.29
N ARG A 66 2.94 3.43 0.16
CA ARG A 66 1.79 2.51 0.15
C ARG A 66 2.08 1.19 0.88
N LYS A 67 3.29 0.63 0.73
CA LYS A 67 3.77 -0.50 1.53
C LYS A 67 3.75 -0.19 3.02
N GLY A 68 4.15 1.01 3.41
CA GLY A 68 4.09 1.48 4.80
C GLY A 68 2.67 1.46 5.36
N LEU A 69 1.70 2.02 4.61
CA LEU A 69 0.28 2.00 5.00
C LEU A 69 -0.28 0.58 5.11
N LEU A 70 0.09 -0.29 4.17
CA LEU A 70 -0.33 -1.70 4.18
C LEU A 70 0.23 -2.46 5.39
N LEU A 71 1.52 -2.28 5.69
CA LEU A 71 2.17 -2.87 6.86
C LEU A 71 1.56 -2.36 8.17
N ALA A 72 1.20 -1.08 8.23
CA ALA A 72 0.47 -0.52 9.38
C ALA A 72 -0.87 -1.24 9.59
N LYS A 73 -1.64 -1.45 8.52
CA LYS A 73 -2.91 -2.17 8.56
C LYS A 73 -2.76 -3.65 8.91
N LEU A 74 -1.61 -4.25 8.59
CA LEU A 74 -1.22 -5.60 9.01
C LEU A 74 -0.70 -5.67 10.46
N GLY A 75 -0.56 -4.52 11.16
CA GLY A 75 -0.03 -4.43 12.51
C GLY A 75 1.50 -4.44 12.61
N ASP A 76 2.22 -4.49 11.49
CA ASP A 76 3.68 -4.44 11.45
C ASP A 76 4.17 -2.98 11.48
N LYS A 77 4.17 -2.41 12.69
CA LYS A 77 4.62 -1.02 12.91
C LYS A 77 6.09 -0.79 12.55
N ALA A 78 6.94 -1.79 12.80
CA ALA A 78 8.36 -1.70 12.52
C ALA A 78 8.61 -1.66 11.01
N GLY A 79 7.99 -2.58 10.27
CA GLY A 79 8.02 -2.60 8.82
C GLY A 79 7.40 -1.36 8.20
N ALA A 80 6.27 -0.88 8.74
CA ALA A 80 5.62 0.34 8.29
C ALA A 80 6.54 1.56 8.43
N THR A 81 7.21 1.69 9.57
CA THR A 81 8.19 2.75 9.83
C THR A 81 9.39 2.66 8.88
N ALA A 82 9.89 1.46 8.62
CA ALA A 82 11.01 1.25 7.71
C ALA A 82 10.66 1.64 6.26
N ALA A 83 9.49 1.21 5.78
CA ALA A 83 9.00 1.56 4.45
C ALA A 83 8.76 3.07 4.31
N ALA A 84 8.22 3.72 5.35
CA ALA A 84 8.02 5.16 5.35
C ALA A 84 9.34 5.94 5.24
N LYS A 85 10.35 5.54 6.03
CA LYS A 85 11.69 6.13 5.94
C LYS A 85 12.34 5.94 4.58
N GLN A 86 12.15 4.75 3.96
CA GLN A 86 12.64 4.48 2.62
C GLN A 86 11.98 5.39 1.58
N SER A 87 10.66 5.59 1.67
CA SER A 87 9.92 6.53 0.82
C SER A 87 10.49 7.95 0.93
N MET A 88 10.71 8.45 2.16
CA MET A 88 11.30 9.76 2.41
C MET A 88 12.71 9.89 1.82
N ALA A 89 13.56 8.88 2.00
CA ALA A 89 14.92 8.89 1.45
C ALA A 89 14.94 8.92 -0.08
N LEU A 90 14.01 8.23 -0.74
CA LEU A 90 13.89 8.21 -2.19
C LEU A 90 13.32 9.53 -2.73
N VAL A 91 12.29 10.08 -2.09
CA VAL A 91 11.68 11.33 -2.57
C VAL A 91 12.57 12.55 -2.33
N ALA A 92 13.48 12.50 -1.35
CA ALA A 92 14.50 13.52 -1.14
C ALA A 92 15.40 13.75 -2.38
N LYS A 93 15.53 12.73 -3.25
CA LYS A 93 16.28 12.79 -4.52
C LYS A 93 15.47 13.40 -5.68
N ARG A 94 14.18 13.68 -5.48
CA ARG A 94 13.28 14.27 -6.49
C ARG A 94 13.22 15.78 -6.34
N THR A 95 12.58 16.45 -7.29
CA THR A 95 12.30 17.89 -7.28
C THR A 95 10.79 18.12 -7.43
N GLY A 96 10.33 19.34 -7.13
CA GLY A 96 8.91 19.71 -7.22
C GLY A 96 8.07 19.25 -6.03
N GLU A 97 6.75 19.43 -6.14
CA GLU A 97 5.76 19.29 -5.05
C GLU A 97 5.79 17.92 -4.36
N LEU A 98 6.10 16.86 -5.11
CA LEU A 98 6.22 15.50 -4.57
C LEU A 98 7.29 15.40 -3.46
N LYS A 99 8.36 16.21 -3.52
CA LYS A 99 9.40 16.29 -2.50
C LYS A 99 8.88 16.87 -1.19
N GLU A 100 7.82 17.65 -1.21
CA GLU A 100 7.23 18.28 -0.03
C GLU A 100 6.06 17.45 0.51
N GLU A 101 5.24 16.90 -0.38
CA GLU A 101 4.05 16.12 -0.03
C GLU A 101 4.40 14.80 0.66
N TYR A 102 5.29 14.00 0.07
CA TYR A 102 5.54 12.65 0.57
C TYR A 102 6.26 12.62 1.93
N PRO A 103 7.19 13.53 2.26
CA PRO A 103 7.69 13.60 3.63
C PRO A 103 6.58 13.82 4.65
N ARG A 104 5.65 14.74 4.41
CA ARG A 104 4.49 14.95 5.30
C ARG A 104 3.63 13.70 5.44
N LEU A 105 3.33 13.02 4.33
CA LEU A 105 2.54 11.79 4.34
C LEU A 105 3.22 10.68 5.16
N ASN A 106 4.53 10.51 5.00
CA ASN A 106 5.31 9.50 5.72
C ASN A 106 5.48 9.85 7.21
N GLU A 107 5.68 11.12 7.53
CA GLU A 107 5.72 11.60 8.92
C GLU A 107 4.39 11.39 9.63
N ALA A 108 3.27 11.67 8.95
CA ALA A 108 1.93 11.41 9.48
C ALA A 108 1.70 9.92 9.74
N LEU A 109 2.12 9.05 8.82
CA LEU A 109 2.10 7.59 9.05
C LEU A 109 2.95 7.19 10.27
N ILE A 110 4.21 7.66 10.35
CA ILE A 110 5.07 7.34 11.51
C ILE A 110 4.47 7.86 12.82
N ALA A 111 3.81 9.02 12.81
CA ALA A 111 3.12 9.57 13.97
C ALA A 111 1.91 8.71 14.37
N SER A 112 1.09 8.25 13.42
CA SER A 112 -0.08 7.41 13.71
C SER A 112 0.31 6.07 14.34
N LEU A 113 1.43 5.48 13.93
CA LEU A 113 1.95 4.23 14.50
C LEU A 113 2.34 4.36 15.99
N LYS A 114 2.70 5.56 16.44
CA LYS A 114 3.07 5.86 17.84
C LYS A 114 1.87 6.14 18.74
N GLN A 115 0.77 6.62 18.15
CA GLN A 115 -0.44 6.99 18.89
C GLN A 115 -1.38 5.82 19.15
N GLU A 116 -1.08 4.63 18.61
CA GLU A 116 -1.85 3.42 18.84
C GLU A 116 -1.46 2.77 20.19
N VAL A 117 -1.54 3.59 21.25
CA VAL A 117 -1.56 3.23 22.66
C VAL A 117 -2.99 3.45 23.14
N VAL A 118 -3.74 2.35 23.22
CA VAL A 118 -4.96 2.16 24.02
C VAL A 118 -6.17 3.02 23.62
N PHE A 119 -7.09 2.41 22.87
CA PHE A 119 -8.51 2.70 23.06
C PHE A 119 -9.01 1.80 24.20
N PRO A 120 -9.44 2.33 25.35
CA PRO A 120 -10.08 1.52 26.38
C PRO A 120 -11.42 0.99 25.87
N ASP A 121 -11.72 -0.26 26.26
CA ASP A 121 -12.90 -1.06 25.89
C ASP A 121 -14.25 -0.33 26.09
#